data_AF-M7TSZ6-F1
#
_entry.id   AF-M7TSZ6-F1
#
_cell.length_a   1.000
_cell.length_b   1.000
_cell.length_c   1.000
_cell.angle_alpha   90.00
_cell.angle_beta   90.00
_cell.angle_gamma   90.00
#
_symmetry.space_group_name_H-M   'P 1'
#
loop_
_entity.id
_entity.type
_entity.pdbx_description
1 polymer ?
#
loop_
_entity_poly.entity_id
_entity_poly.type
_entity_poly.pdbx_seq_one_letter_code
_entity_poly.pdbx_strand_id
1 'polypeptide(L)'
;MSSSTASPHAATTKPPKTTSLLSLLQMSDIELNNQIKENSKWKKRSEETTLNVHFPELDNTSLKTTNLVLIGSSMLERFKTTGHDLELGPKPGIFNAGVGGDTIPNILYRIDLGLLRKAKTQEKVGMVIVNIGSNDLKKPGRSLTEAQLYQFTLHLEALRRTFPGARIVVTALFYKKDVHLSDIDRSNEDLQKIVSGLPRVEWLAAPDIDLDNHYEDHVHLNRAGYEVWNEWLVEKLEI
;
A
#
# COMPACT_ATOMS: atom_id res chain seq x y z
N MET A 1 -56.31 -28.65 -19.32
CA MET A 1 -55.29 -27.82 -20.01
C MET A 1 -55.22 -26.49 -19.28
N SER A 2 -54.09 -26.21 -18.63
CA SER A 2 -53.55 -24.86 -18.42
C SER A 2 -52.15 -24.99 -17.84
N SER A 3 -51.19 -24.63 -18.69
CA SER A 3 -49.75 -24.68 -18.53
C SER A 3 -49.24 -23.62 -17.55
N SER A 4 -48.47 -24.02 -16.54
CA SER A 4 -47.64 -23.12 -15.73
C SER A 4 -46.23 -23.09 -16.31
N THR A 5 -45.88 -21.98 -16.96
CA THR A 5 -44.55 -21.70 -17.49
C THR A 5 -43.60 -21.24 -16.38
N ALA A 6 -42.50 -21.97 -16.23
CA ALA A 6 -41.38 -21.60 -15.36
C ALA A 6 -40.63 -20.38 -15.93
N SER A 7 -40.27 -19.43 -15.07
CA SER A 7 -39.37 -18.31 -15.40
C SER A 7 -37.92 -18.68 -15.11
N PRO A 8 -36.95 -18.33 -15.98
CA PRO A 8 -35.56 -18.75 -15.86
C PRO A 8 -34.64 -17.72 -15.18
N HIS A 9 -33.62 -18.26 -14.53
CA HIS A 9 -32.26 -17.72 -14.38
C HIS A 9 -32.07 -16.52 -13.43
N ALA A 10 -31.94 -16.85 -12.14
CA ALA A 10 -30.99 -16.14 -11.28
C ALA A 10 -29.57 -16.50 -11.73
N ALA A 11 -28.87 -15.56 -12.36
CA ALA A 11 -27.45 -15.65 -12.63
C ALA A 11 -26.70 -15.69 -11.28
N THR A 12 -26.28 -16.89 -10.89
CA THR A 12 -25.36 -17.07 -9.77
C THR A 12 -23.98 -16.61 -10.22
N THR A 13 -23.62 -15.38 -9.85
CA THR A 13 -22.24 -14.92 -9.92
C THR A 13 -21.41 -15.82 -9.01
N LYS A 14 -20.63 -16.72 -9.62
CA LYS A 14 -19.65 -17.52 -8.91
C LYS A 14 -18.70 -16.56 -8.17
N PRO A 15 -18.34 -16.84 -6.90
CA PRO A 15 -17.29 -16.09 -6.23
C PRO A 15 -16.00 -16.19 -7.07
N PRO A 16 -15.17 -15.15 -7.11
CA PRO A 16 -13.90 -15.20 -7.81
C PRO A 16 -13.10 -16.38 -7.25
N LYS A 17 -12.55 -17.21 -8.14
CA LYS A 17 -11.62 -18.27 -7.74
C LYS A 17 -10.46 -17.59 -7.00
N THR A 18 -10.24 -17.96 -5.75
CA THR A 18 -9.09 -17.49 -4.97
C THR A 18 -7.82 -17.92 -5.70
N THR A 19 -7.21 -17.00 -6.44
CA THR A 19 -5.93 -17.22 -7.12
C THR A 19 -4.88 -17.48 -6.05
N SER A 20 -4.27 -18.67 -6.05
CA SER A 20 -3.25 -19.00 -5.06
C SER A 20 -2.03 -18.10 -5.25
N LEU A 21 -1.32 -17.78 -4.16
CA LEU A 21 -0.09 -16.98 -4.21
C LEU A 21 0.93 -17.53 -5.22
N LEU A 22 1.04 -18.86 -5.31
CA LEU A 22 1.87 -19.55 -6.29
C LEU A 22 1.49 -19.20 -7.73
N SER A 23 0.20 -19.21 -8.05
CA SER A 23 -0.26 -18.87 -9.40
C SER A 23 -0.01 -17.39 -9.75
N LEU A 24 -0.06 -16.49 -8.76
CA LEU A 24 0.29 -15.08 -8.96
C LEU A 24 1.79 -14.90 -9.24
N LEU A 25 2.65 -15.59 -8.49
CA LEU A 25 4.11 -15.54 -8.68
C LEU A 25 4.56 -16.10 -10.05
N GLN A 26 3.73 -16.94 -10.68
CA GLN A 26 3.98 -17.52 -12.00
C GLN A 26 3.45 -16.68 -13.16
N MET A 27 2.69 -15.60 -12.90
CA MET A 27 2.16 -14.73 -13.95
C MET A 27 3.30 -14.11 -14.78
N SER A 28 3.11 -14.02 -16.09
CA SER A 28 3.93 -13.15 -16.94
C SER A 28 3.72 -11.67 -16.58
N ASP A 29 4.61 -10.79 -17.03
CA ASP A 29 4.47 -9.34 -16.79
C ASP A 29 3.19 -8.79 -17.45
N ILE A 30 2.79 -9.35 -18.59
CA ILE A 30 1.56 -8.96 -19.29
C ILE A 30 0.34 -9.33 -18.44
N GLU A 31 0.29 -10.55 -17.93
CA GLU A 31 -0.82 -11.01 -17.06
C GLU A 31 -0.89 -10.20 -15.78
N LEU A 32 0.25 -9.94 -15.13
CA LEU A 32 0.30 -9.10 -13.93
C LEU A 32 -0.23 -7.69 -14.22
N ASN A 33 0.19 -7.06 -15.31
CA ASN A 33 -0.28 -5.73 -15.68
C ASN A 33 -1.80 -5.71 -15.96
N ASN A 34 -2.33 -6.74 -16.62
CA ASN A 34 -3.78 -6.87 -16.83
C ASN A 34 -4.52 -7.01 -15.50
N GLN A 35 -4.01 -7.83 -14.58
CA GLN A 35 -4.60 -7.99 -13.25
C GLN A 35 -4.55 -6.70 -12.44
N ILE A 36 -3.45 -5.95 -12.48
CA ILE A 36 -3.33 -4.63 -11.84
C ILE A 36 -4.41 -3.69 -12.38
N LYS A 37 -4.57 -3.61 -13.70
CA LYS A 37 -5.55 -2.75 -14.36
C LYS A 37 -6.99 -3.12 -13.97
N GLU A 38 -7.34 -4.40 -14.05
CA GLU A 38 -8.67 -4.93 -13.69
C GLU A 38 -9.05 -4.71 -12.23
N ASN A 39 -8.05 -4.72 -11.35
CA ASN A 39 -8.23 -4.56 -9.91
C ASN A 39 -7.93 -3.15 -9.41
N SER A 40 -7.63 -2.23 -10.32
CA SER A 40 -7.36 -0.83 -10.00
C SER A 40 -8.66 -0.04 -9.78
N LYS A 41 -8.56 1.04 -9.01
CA LYS A 41 -9.66 1.99 -8.83
C LYS A 41 -9.16 3.41 -8.99
N TRP A 42 -9.71 4.10 -9.99
CA TRP A 42 -9.47 5.52 -10.19
C TRP A 42 -9.97 6.34 -8.98
N LYS A 43 -9.20 7.36 -8.63
CA LYS A 43 -9.57 8.40 -7.68
C LYS A 43 -8.83 9.67 -8.10
N LYS A 44 -9.57 10.76 -8.27
CA LYS A 44 -9.04 12.06 -8.72
C LYS A 44 -7.75 12.47 -8.02
N ARG A 45 -7.73 12.46 -6.68
CA ARG A 45 -6.53 12.82 -5.89
C ARG A 45 -5.33 11.91 -6.20
N SER A 46 -5.54 10.61 -6.40
CA SER A 46 -4.48 9.64 -6.71
C SER A 46 -3.86 9.91 -8.08
N GLU A 47 -4.69 10.23 -9.08
CA GLU A 47 -4.25 10.63 -10.42
C GLU A 47 -3.52 11.96 -10.40
N GLU A 48 -4.15 13.01 -9.88
CA GLU A 48 -3.59 14.36 -9.85
C GLU A 48 -2.26 14.43 -9.10
N THR A 49 -2.16 13.78 -7.94
CA THR A 49 -0.88 13.76 -7.19
C THR A 49 0.18 12.98 -7.95
N THR A 50 -0.18 11.89 -8.63
CA THR A 50 0.78 11.11 -9.42
C THR A 50 1.30 11.89 -10.62
N LEU A 51 0.40 12.52 -11.39
CA LEU A 51 0.77 13.27 -12.60
C LEU A 51 1.45 14.60 -12.30
N ASN A 52 0.97 15.34 -11.30
CA ASN A 52 1.37 16.73 -11.08
C ASN A 52 2.43 16.89 -9.98
N VAL A 53 2.67 15.86 -9.15
CA VAL A 53 3.66 15.91 -8.06
C VAL A 53 4.71 14.82 -8.25
N HIS A 54 4.30 13.54 -8.23
CA HIS A 54 5.26 12.43 -8.23
C HIS A 54 6.05 12.31 -9.54
N PHE A 55 5.40 12.49 -10.69
CA PHE A 55 6.10 12.42 -11.97
C PHE A 55 7.15 13.54 -12.11
N PRO A 56 6.81 14.82 -11.87
CA PRO A 56 7.80 15.90 -11.81
C PRO A 56 8.91 15.67 -10.78
N GLU A 57 8.59 15.15 -9.59
CA GLU A 57 9.59 14.83 -8.56
C GLU A 57 10.61 13.80 -9.08
N LEU A 58 10.14 12.71 -9.71
CA LEU A 58 11.00 11.69 -10.30
C LEU A 58 11.83 12.21 -11.50
N ASP A 59 11.28 13.12 -12.30
CA ASP A 59 12.00 13.73 -13.42
C ASP A 59 13.13 14.65 -12.94
N ASN A 60 12.87 15.44 -11.89
CA ASN A 60 13.84 16.34 -11.28
C ASN A 60 14.89 15.61 -10.44
N THR A 61 14.55 14.44 -9.89
CA THR A 61 15.46 13.61 -9.08
C THR A 61 16.53 12.90 -9.92
N SER A 62 16.48 13.01 -11.25
CA SER A 62 17.51 12.48 -12.18
C SER A 62 18.95 12.97 -11.92
N LEU A 63 19.17 13.92 -11.00
CA LEU A 63 20.49 14.39 -10.55
C LEU A 63 20.92 13.87 -9.15
N LYS A 64 20.05 13.19 -8.39
CA LYS A 64 20.35 12.65 -7.04
C LYS A 64 19.74 11.26 -6.88
N THR A 65 20.56 10.26 -6.60
CA THR A 65 20.12 8.86 -6.61
C THR A 65 19.10 8.56 -5.50
N THR A 66 17.86 8.23 -5.85
CA THR A 66 16.87 7.66 -4.92
C THR A 66 17.31 6.29 -4.44
N ASN A 67 17.41 6.11 -3.12
CA ASN A 67 17.73 4.85 -2.45
C ASN A 67 16.55 4.27 -1.67
N LEU A 68 15.63 5.13 -1.21
CA LEU A 68 14.47 4.75 -0.41
C LEU A 68 13.18 5.25 -1.08
N VAL A 69 12.23 4.34 -1.27
CA VAL A 69 10.88 4.66 -1.74
C VAL A 69 9.88 4.44 -0.61
N LEU A 70 9.09 5.45 -0.28
CA LEU A 70 7.94 5.32 0.63
C LEU A 70 6.67 5.25 -0.24
N ILE A 71 5.87 4.19 -0.16
CA ILE A 71 4.64 4.06 -0.96
C ILE A 71 3.46 3.62 -0.11
N GLY A 72 2.38 4.40 -0.15
CA GLY A 72 1.25 4.12 0.73
C GLY A 72 0.21 5.24 0.78
N SER A 73 -0.44 5.30 1.94
CA SER A 73 -1.54 6.22 2.22
C SER A 73 -1.07 7.57 2.80
N SER A 74 -1.96 8.27 3.51
CA SER A 74 -1.66 9.49 4.27
C SER A 74 -0.57 9.29 5.33
N MET A 75 -0.44 8.08 5.89
CA MET A 75 0.57 7.79 6.91
C MET A 75 2.00 8.03 6.38
N LEU A 76 2.29 7.56 5.17
CA LEU A 76 3.59 7.87 4.56
C LEU A 76 3.63 9.28 3.97
N GLU A 77 2.54 9.76 3.35
CA GLU A 77 2.47 11.13 2.78
C GLU A 77 2.84 12.19 3.83
N ARG A 78 2.38 12.03 5.07
CA ARG A 78 2.57 13.00 6.16
C ARG A 78 3.99 13.08 6.72
N PHE A 79 4.92 12.20 6.32
CA PHE A 79 6.34 12.51 6.47
C PHE A 79 6.74 13.77 5.70
N LYS A 80 6.00 14.18 4.65
CA LYS A 80 6.22 15.47 3.96
C LYS A 80 5.73 16.69 4.75
N THR A 81 4.91 16.48 5.78
CA THR A 81 4.27 17.56 6.55
C THR A 81 4.54 17.42 8.05
N THR A 82 3.79 16.56 8.74
CA THR A 82 3.90 16.39 10.20
C THR A 82 5.28 15.88 10.61
N GLY A 83 5.90 15.00 9.82
CA GLY A 83 7.25 14.47 10.06
C GLY A 83 8.34 15.08 9.15
N HIS A 84 8.14 16.29 8.62
CA HIS A 84 9.03 16.87 7.59
C HIS A 84 10.48 17.07 8.01
N ASP A 85 10.73 17.24 9.31
CA ASP A 85 12.05 17.48 9.91
C ASP A 85 12.70 16.19 10.44
N LEU A 86 12.04 15.04 10.31
CA LEU A 86 12.53 13.73 10.75
C LEU A 86 13.39 13.02 9.69
N GLU A 87 13.99 11.89 10.04
CA GLU A 87 14.85 11.10 9.15
C GLU A 87 14.17 10.67 7.86
N LEU A 88 12.91 10.24 7.93
CA LEU A 88 12.11 9.87 6.76
C LEU A 88 11.37 11.06 6.11
N GLY A 89 11.62 12.29 6.58
CA GLY A 89 11.11 13.51 5.95
C GLY A 89 11.67 13.76 4.53
N PRO A 90 11.34 14.88 3.89
CA PRO A 90 11.83 15.21 2.55
C PRO A 90 13.36 15.42 2.53
N LYS A 91 14.11 14.35 2.24
CA LYS A 91 15.58 14.36 2.16
C LYS A 91 16.05 13.83 0.79
N PRO A 92 17.24 14.24 0.32
CA PRO A 92 17.87 13.63 -0.85
C PRO A 92 17.94 12.10 -0.71
N GLY A 93 17.56 11.38 -1.77
CA GLY A 93 17.56 9.92 -1.76
C GLY A 93 16.21 9.30 -1.37
N ILE A 94 15.31 10.04 -0.74
CA ILE A 94 13.98 9.56 -0.35
C ILE A 94 12.95 10.05 -1.37
N PHE A 95 12.30 9.10 -2.05
CA PHE A 95 11.11 9.38 -2.86
C PHE A 95 9.86 8.95 -2.11
N ASN A 96 9.07 9.92 -1.66
CA ASN A 96 7.84 9.65 -0.93
C ASN A 96 6.62 9.72 -1.87
N ALA A 97 6.10 8.55 -2.21
CA ALA A 97 4.92 8.33 -3.03
C ALA A 97 3.64 8.08 -2.19
N GLY A 98 3.57 8.53 -0.95
CA GLY A 98 2.33 8.50 -0.16
C GLY A 98 1.24 9.41 -0.73
N VAL A 99 -0.03 8.98 -0.68
CA VAL A 99 -1.18 9.83 -1.04
C VAL A 99 -2.33 9.66 -0.06
N GLY A 100 -2.84 10.79 0.41
CA GLY A 100 -3.91 10.86 1.39
C GLY A 100 -5.20 10.18 0.93
N GLY A 101 -5.68 9.28 1.79
CA GLY A 101 -6.91 8.53 1.57
C GLY A 101 -6.82 7.46 0.47
N ASP A 102 -5.63 7.16 -0.08
CA ASP A 102 -5.49 6.03 -1.00
C ASP A 102 -5.85 4.74 -0.28
N THR A 103 -6.66 3.91 -0.95
CA THR A 103 -6.88 2.49 -0.64
C THR A 103 -5.94 1.64 -1.48
N ILE A 104 -5.83 0.34 -1.17
CA ILE A 104 -5.01 -0.60 -1.95
C ILE A 104 -5.29 -0.52 -3.48
N PRO A 105 -6.55 -0.55 -3.97
CA PRO A 105 -6.81 -0.47 -5.41
C PRO A 105 -6.49 0.91 -6.01
N ASN A 106 -6.39 1.98 -5.22
CA ASN A 106 -5.94 3.28 -5.71
C ASN A 106 -4.43 3.26 -6.01
N ILE A 107 -3.63 2.56 -5.20
CA ILE A 107 -2.21 2.38 -5.50
C ILE A 107 -2.05 1.58 -6.80
N LEU A 108 -2.82 0.49 -6.98
CA LEU A 108 -2.79 -0.27 -8.24
C LEU A 108 -3.09 0.62 -9.46
N TYR A 109 -4.04 1.54 -9.34
CA TYR A 109 -4.31 2.52 -10.40
C TYR A 109 -3.09 3.40 -10.71
N ARG A 110 -2.38 3.89 -9.68
CA ARG A 110 -1.17 4.69 -9.87
C ARG A 110 -0.02 3.89 -10.47
N ILE A 111 0.06 2.59 -10.16
CA ILE A 111 1.01 1.66 -10.80
C ILE A 111 0.69 1.52 -12.29
N ASP A 112 -0.58 1.29 -12.65
CA ASP A 112 -1.04 1.20 -14.05
C ASP A 112 -0.70 2.49 -14.84
N LEU A 113 -0.95 3.64 -14.20
CA LEU A 113 -0.62 4.97 -14.72
C LEU A 113 0.88 5.16 -14.99
N GLY A 114 1.74 4.32 -14.40
CA GLY A 114 3.18 4.26 -14.69
C GLY A 114 4.09 4.72 -13.58
N LEU A 115 3.58 4.89 -12.34
CA LEU A 115 4.39 5.29 -11.18
C LEU A 115 5.64 4.44 -11.01
N LEU A 116 5.50 3.11 -11.00
CA LEU A 116 6.65 2.23 -10.82
C LEU A 116 7.57 2.21 -12.03
N ARG A 117 7.03 2.31 -13.26
CA ARG A 117 7.84 2.42 -14.48
C ARG A 117 8.73 3.66 -14.44
N LYS A 118 8.19 4.79 -13.99
CA LYS A 118 8.96 6.03 -13.83
C LYS A 118 9.93 5.94 -12.64
N ALA A 119 9.52 5.37 -11.51
CA ALA A 119 10.41 5.21 -10.35
C ALA A 119 11.59 4.24 -10.63
N LYS A 120 11.41 3.26 -11.50
CA LYS A 120 12.46 2.30 -11.91
C LYS A 120 13.64 2.96 -12.63
N THR A 121 13.49 4.15 -13.18
CA THR A 121 14.61 4.87 -13.81
C THR A 121 15.67 5.32 -12.79
N GLN A 122 15.36 5.21 -11.50
CA GLN A 122 16.30 5.44 -10.41
C GLN A 122 17.16 4.18 -10.18
N GLU A 123 18.43 4.22 -10.57
CA GLU A 123 19.32 3.04 -10.61
C GLU A 123 19.62 2.40 -9.23
N LYS A 124 19.31 3.07 -8.12
CA LYS A 124 19.81 2.71 -6.78
C LYS A 124 18.76 2.47 -5.71
N VAL A 125 17.50 2.22 -6.07
CA VAL A 125 16.47 1.91 -5.07
C VAL A 125 16.86 0.63 -4.32
N GLY A 126 17.30 0.79 -3.07
CA GLY A 126 17.75 -0.29 -2.18
C GLY A 126 16.69 -0.70 -1.18
N MET A 127 15.72 0.17 -0.89
CA MET A 127 14.61 -0.13 0.03
C MET A 127 13.29 0.49 -0.43
N VAL A 128 12.19 -0.23 -0.20
CA VAL A 128 10.82 0.24 -0.38
C VAL A 128 10.05 0.00 0.92
N ILE A 129 9.49 1.04 1.52
CA ILE A 129 8.61 0.95 2.69
C ILE A 129 7.16 1.11 2.25
N VAL A 130 6.31 0.17 2.63
CA VAL A 130 4.89 0.10 2.30
C VAL A 130 4.04 0.28 3.55
N ASN A 131 3.05 1.18 3.49
CA ASN A 131 1.97 1.29 4.49
C ASN A 131 0.65 1.63 3.79
N ILE A 132 -0.20 0.61 3.56
CA ILE A 132 -1.48 0.76 2.86
C ILE A 132 -2.49 -0.27 3.36
N GLY A 133 -3.77 0.11 3.38
CA GLY A 133 -4.88 -0.74 3.83
C GLY A 133 -5.73 -0.10 4.93
N SER A 134 -5.22 0.89 5.65
CA SER A 134 -6.01 1.56 6.71
C SER A 134 -7.29 2.24 6.17
N ASN A 135 -7.23 2.83 4.98
CA ASN A 135 -8.40 3.47 4.33
C ASN A 135 -9.40 2.48 3.72
N ASP A 136 -9.02 1.22 3.62
CA ASP A 136 -9.90 0.12 3.21
C ASP A 136 -10.83 -0.30 4.38
N LEU A 137 -10.43 -0.01 5.62
CA LEU A 137 -11.21 -0.20 6.85
C LEU A 137 -12.10 1.02 7.09
N LYS A 138 -13.32 1.01 6.51
CA LYS A 138 -14.24 2.15 6.52
C LYS A 138 -15.37 2.07 7.56
N LYS A 139 -15.61 0.90 8.12
CA LYS A 139 -16.71 0.65 9.05
C LYS A 139 -16.26 -0.37 10.10
N PRO A 140 -16.64 -0.18 11.38
CA PRO A 140 -16.43 -1.18 12.40
C PRO A 140 -17.05 -2.55 12.05
N GLY A 141 -16.41 -3.62 12.52
CA GLY A 141 -16.79 -5.01 12.29
C GLY A 141 -16.36 -5.56 10.92
N ARG A 142 -15.42 -4.92 10.24
CA ARG A 142 -14.93 -5.34 8.91
C ARG A 142 -13.42 -5.18 8.79
N SER A 143 -12.73 -6.31 8.74
CA SER A 143 -11.34 -6.44 8.28
C SER A 143 -11.24 -6.41 6.75
N LEU A 144 -10.01 -6.42 6.23
CA LEU A 144 -9.76 -6.51 4.79
C LEU A 144 -10.43 -7.74 4.17
N THR A 145 -11.04 -7.53 3.00
CA THR A 145 -11.68 -8.59 2.21
C THR A 145 -10.66 -9.38 1.38
N GLU A 146 -11.02 -10.58 0.96
CA GLU A 146 -10.19 -11.39 0.05
C GLU A 146 -9.77 -10.64 -1.23
N ALA A 147 -10.67 -9.82 -1.78
CA ALA A 147 -10.37 -8.99 -2.95
C ALA A 147 -9.28 -7.94 -2.65
N GLN A 148 -9.33 -7.32 -1.47
CA GLN A 148 -8.32 -6.34 -1.04
C GLN A 148 -6.98 -7.01 -0.72
N LEU A 149 -7.01 -8.22 -0.14
CA LEU A 149 -5.81 -9.04 0.09
C LEU A 149 -5.17 -9.47 -1.24
N TYR A 150 -5.97 -9.84 -2.24
CA TYR A 150 -5.48 -10.12 -3.59
C TYR A 150 -4.86 -8.88 -4.24
N GLN A 151 -5.53 -7.73 -4.16
CA GLN A 151 -5.03 -6.44 -4.63
C GLN A 151 -3.70 -6.06 -3.95
N PHE A 152 -3.58 -6.33 -2.66
CA PHE A 152 -2.34 -6.10 -1.91
C PHE A 152 -1.21 -7.00 -2.41
N THR A 153 -1.52 -8.26 -2.71
CA THR A 153 -0.56 -9.20 -3.30
C THR A 153 -0.08 -8.72 -4.68
N LEU A 154 -0.97 -8.23 -5.54
CA LEU A 154 -0.60 -7.63 -6.84
C LEU A 154 0.33 -6.43 -6.66
N HIS A 155 0.06 -5.58 -5.66
CA HIS A 155 0.90 -4.43 -5.35
C HIS A 155 2.33 -4.86 -4.98
N LEU A 156 2.47 -5.82 -4.06
CA LEU A 156 3.80 -6.29 -3.63
C LEU A 156 4.57 -6.98 -4.75
N GLU A 157 3.90 -7.78 -5.57
CA GLU A 157 4.56 -8.43 -6.72
C GLU A 157 5.02 -7.39 -7.76
N ALA A 158 4.22 -6.35 -8.01
CA ALA A 158 4.63 -5.25 -8.88
C ALA A 158 5.90 -4.55 -8.37
N LEU A 159 6.00 -4.29 -7.06
CA LEU A 159 7.21 -3.74 -6.44
C LEU A 159 8.40 -4.68 -6.60
N ARG A 160 8.21 -5.98 -6.32
CA ARG A 160 9.27 -7.00 -6.36
C ARG A 160 9.86 -7.21 -7.74
N ARG A 161 9.04 -7.09 -8.80
CA ARG A 161 9.51 -7.12 -10.20
C ARG A 161 10.16 -5.82 -10.64
N THR A 162 9.66 -4.69 -10.13
CA THR A 162 10.20 -3.37 -10.47
C THR A 162 11.59 -3.17 -9.85
N PHE A 163 11.74 -3.56 -8.58
CA PHE A 163 12.94 -3.37 -7.77
C PHE A 163 13.50 -4.71 -7.27
N PRO A 164 14.04 -5.57 -8.16
CA PRO A 164 14.41 -6.94 -7.81
C PRO A 164 15.56 -7.05 -6.79
N GLY A 165 16.34 -5.97 -6.59
CA GLY A 165 17.42 -5.89 -5.61
C GLY A 165 17.08 -5.13 -4.33
N ALA A 166 15.88 -4.54 -4.21
CA ALA A 166 15.49 -3.77 -3.04
C ALA A 166 14.95 -4.68 -1.92
N ARG A 167 15.18 -4.30 -0.65
CA ARG A 167 14.39 -4.78 0.49
C ARG A 167 13.01 -4.13 0.43
N ILE A 168 11.95 -4.93 0.37
CA ILE A 168 10.58 -4.43 0.46
C ILE A 168 10.07 -4.69 1.86
N VAL A 169 9.76 -3.64 2.61
CA VAL A 169 9.29 -3.71 4.00
C VAL A 169 7.84 -3.25 4.04
N VAL A 170 6.96 -4.11 4.50
CA VAL A 170 5.57 -3.79 4.80
C VAL A 170 5.45 -3.51 6.28
N THR A 171 5.01 -2.29 6.62
CA THR A 171 4.73 -1.91 8.00
C THR A 171 3.27 -2.22 8.34
N ALA A 172 3.03 -2.69 9.56
CA ALA A 172 1.68 -2.95 10.03
C ALA A 172 0.79 -1.70 9.99
N LEU A 173 -0.51 -1.92 9.83
CA LEU A 173 -1.52 -0.88 10.01
C LEU A 173 -1.55 -0.46 11.48
N PHE A 174 -1.54 0.85 11.70
CA PHE A 174 -1.72 1.43 13.03
C PHE A 174 -3.15 1.26 13.52
N TYR A 175 -3.29 1.22 14.84
CA TYR A 175 -4.59 1.40 15.48
C TYR A 175 -5.20 2.75 15.14
N LYS A 176 -6.53 2.84 15.19
CA LYS A 176 -7.27 4.08 14.95
C LYS A 176 -8.65 3.99 15.61
N LYS A 177 -9.21 5.14 15.98
CA LYS A 177 -10.41 5.21 16.86
C LYS A 177 -11.73 4.98 16.13
N ASP A 178 -11.74 5.03 14.80
CA ASP A 178 -12.95 4.96 13.98
C ASP A 178 -13.32 3.53 13.49
N VAL A 179 -12.53 2.52 13.87
CA VAL A 179 -12.80 1.08 13.62
C VAL A 179 -12.47 0.25 14.86
N HIS A 180 -12.95 -1.00 14.91
CA HIS A 180 -12.58 -1.89 16.02
C HIS A 180 -11.11 -2.30 15.90
N LEU A 181 -10.36 -2.27 17.00
CA LEU A 181 -8.96 -2.68 17.02
C LEU A 181 -8.77 -4.13 16.51
N SER A 182 -9.71 -5.02 16.84
CA SER A 182 -9.73 -6.39 16.34
C SER A 182 -9.83 -6.51 14.82
N ASP A 183 -10.44 -5.54 14.13
CA ASP A 183 -10.48 -5.53 12.66
C ASP A 183 -9.10 -5.20 12.08
N ILE A 184 -8.35 -4.33 12.77
CA ILE A 184 -6.98 -3.96 12.42
C ILE A 184 -6.04 -5.12 12.70
N ASP A 185 -6.16 -5.77 13.87
CA ASP A 185 -5.39 -6.97 14.22
C ASP A 185 -5.55 -8.06 13.17
N ARG A 186 -6.81 -8.41 12.84
CA ARG A 186 -7.10 -9.41 11.82
C ARG A 186 -6.57 -9.02 10.44
N SER A 187 -6.67 -7.75 10.08
CA SER A 187 -6.12 -7.26 8.81
C SER A 187 -4.60 -7.35 8.78
N ASN A 188 -3.92 -6.99 9.88
CA ASN A 188 -2.48 -7.12 10.01
C ASN A 188 -2.02 -8.59 9.95
N GLU A 189 -2.72 -9.50 10.61
CA GLU A 189 -2.46 -10.95 10.51
C GLU A 189 -2.56 -11.45 9.06
N ASP A 190 -3.61 -11.04 8.34
CA ASP A 190 -3.81 -11.48 6.96
C ASP A 190 -2.78 -10.88 6.00
N LEU A 191 -2.41 -9.60 6.18
CA LEU A 191 -1.32 -8.98 5.43
C LEU A 191 0.03 -9.64 5.74
N GLN A 192 0.31 -9.94 7.02
CA GLN A 192 1.54 -10.62 7.44
C GLN A 192 1.66 -12.02 6.84
N LYS A 193 0.54 -12.78 6.74
CA LYS A 193 0.51 -14.08 6.06
C LYS A 193 0.90 -13.97 4.59
N ILE A 194 0.40 -12.95 3.87
CA ILE A 194 0.77 -12.69 2.48
C ILE A 194 2.26 -12.37 2.37
N VAL A 195 2.75 -11.45 3.21
CA VAL A 195 4.15 -11.02 3.23
C VAL A 195 5.09 -12.20 3.50
N SER A 196 4.75 -13.06 4.47
CA SER A 196 5.54 -14.24 4.82
C SER A 196 5.60 -15.27 3.67
N GLY A 197 4.62 -15.27 2.76
CA GLY A 197 4.61 -16.13 1.59
C GLY A 197 5.36 -15.57 0.38
N LEU A 198 5.78 -14.30 0.42
CA LEU A 198 6.43 -13.61 -0.69
C LEU A 198 7.96 -13.55 -0.49
N PRO A 199 8.76 -13.92 -1.51
CA PRO A 199 10.21 -13.83 -1.39
C PRO A 199 10.67 -12.37 -1.35
N ARG A 200 11.63 -12.06 -0.47
CA ARG A 200 12.25 -10.71 -0.35
C ARG A 200 11.27 -9.60 0.03
N VAL A 201 10.19 -9.95 0.73
CA VAL A 201 9.29 -8.99 1.37
C VAL A 201 9.31 -9.27 2.86
N GLU A 202 9.47 -8.22 3.67
CA GLU A 202 9.60 -8.30 5.12
C GLU A 202 8.38 -7.65 5.78
N TRP A 203 7.91 -8.24 6.87
CA TRP A 203 6.89 -7.64 7.72
C TRP A 203 7.55 -6.93 8.90
N LEU A 204 7.17 -5.69 9.13
CA LEU A 204 7.57 -4.91 10.30
C LEU A 204 6.33 -4.56 11.11
N ALA A 205 6.30 -5.02 12.36
CA ALA A 205 5.25 -4.65 13.31
C ALA A 205 5.24 -3.13 13.54
N ALA A 206 4.06 -2.57 13.82
CA ALA A 206 3.95 -1.18 14.22
C ALA A 206 4.62 -1.00 15.60
N PRO A 207 5.24 0.15 15.86
CA PRO A 207 5.66 0.51 17.21
C PRO A 207 4.45 0.63 18.13
N ASP A 208 4.70 0.62 19.43
CA ASP A 208 3.67 0.96 20.41
C ASP A 208 3.32 2.46 20.29
N ILE A 209 2.09 2.74 19.87
CA ILE A 209 1.57 4.10 19.69
C ILE A 209 0.41 4.29 20.66
N ASP A 210 0.56 5.26 21.56
CA ASP A 210 -0.50 5.71 22.45
C ASP A 210 -1.66 6.35 21.65
N LEU A 211 -2.81 5.68 21.64
CA LEU A 211 -4.01 6.15 20.94
C LEU A 211 -4.51 7.51 21.42
N ASP A 212 -4.28 7.88 22.66
CA ASP A 212 -4.77 9.12 23.25
C ASP A 212 -3.78 10.27 23.07
N ASN A 213 -2.48 10.00 23.11
CA ASN A 213 -1.44 11.03 23.10
C ASN A 213 -0.72 11.21 21.76
N HIS A 214 -0.72 10.21 20.87
CA HIS A 214 0.07 10.24 19.63
C HIS A 214 -0.74 10.51 18.36
N TYR A 215 -2.02 10.87 18.50
CA TYR A 215 -2.90 11.16 17.37
C TYR A 215 -3.32 12.63 17.33
N GLU A 216 -3.41 13.18 16.13
CA GLU A 216 -3.98 14.52 15.86
C GLU A 216 -5.50 14.44 15.67
N ASP A 217 -5.96 13.36 15.05
CA ASP A 217 -7.37 13.06 14.84
C ASP A 217 -7.64 11.57 15.09
N HIS A 218 -8.78 11.04 14.67
CA HIS A 218 -9.11 9.63 14.93
C HIS A 218 -8.23 8.61 14.17
N VAL A 219 -7.40 9.06 13.23
CA VAL A 219 -6.69 8.21 12.26
C VAL A 219 -5.20 8.54 12.13
N HIS A 220 -4.85 9.82 12.15
CA HIS A 220 -3.51 10.27 11.81
C HIS A 220 -2.69 10.63 13.05
N LEU A 221 -1.42 10.24 13.03
CA LEU A 221 -0.46 10.59 14.06
C LEU A 221 -0.22 12.09 14.10
N ASN A 222 -0.02 12.61 15.32
CA ASN A 222 0.53 13.93 15.56
C ASN A 222 2.07 13.91 15.49
N ARG A 223 2.72 15.03 15.80
CA ARG A 223 4.20 15.13 15.74
C ARG A 223 4.89 14.08 16.61
N ALA A 224 4.46 13.90 17.86
CA ALA A 224 5.03 12.93 18.80
C ALA A 224 4.85 11.48 18.30
N GLY A 225 3.68 11.15 17.73
CA GLY A 225 3.47 9.85 17.10
C GLY A 225 4.41 9.57 15.93
N TYR A 226 4.70 10.59 15.11
CA TYR A 226 5.71 10.46 14.04
C TYR A 226 7.13 10.34 14.57
N GLU A 227 7.48 10.91 15.73
CA GLU A 227 8.80 10.71 16.37
C GLU A 227 9.00 9.24 16.71
N VAL A 228 8.05 8.65 17.43
CA VAL A 228 8.08 7.23 17.80
C VAL A 228 8.16 6.35 16.55
N TRP A 229 7.36 6.63 15.52
CA TRP A 229 7.39 5.82 14.30
C TRP A 229 8.68 5.99 13.50
N ASN A 230 9.19 7.22 13.39
CA ASN A 230 10.44 7.49 12.70
C ASN A 230 11.62 6.77 13.38
N GLU A 231 11.75 6.92 14.70
CA GLU A 231 12.80 6.25 15.48
C GLU A 231 12.71 4.72 15.33
N TRP A 232 11.50 4.16 15.40
CA TRP A 232 11.28 2.74 15.18
C TRP A 232 11.73 2.27 13.79
N LEU A 233 11.39 3.02 12.74
CA LEU A 233 11.81 2.68 11.38
C LEU A 233 13.33 2.78 11.20
N VAL A 234 13.94 3.85 11.70
CA VAL A 234 15.39 4.07 11.66
C VAL A 234 16.12 2.93 12.38
N GLU A 235 15.70 2.60 13.60
CA GLU A 235 16.32 1.52 14.39
C GLU A 235 16.15 0.15 13.74
N LYS A 236 14.93 -0.21 13.32
CA LYS A 236 14.66 -1.57 12.79
C LYS A 236 15.15 -1.78 11.37
N LEU A 237 15.31 -0.72 10.59
CA LEU A 237 15.72 -0.82 9.20
C LEU A 237 17.17 -0.39 8.95
N GLU A 238 17.83 0.16 9.98
CA GLU A 238 19.22 0.66 9.90
C GLU A 238 19.40 1.70 8.79
N ILE A 239 18.45 2.65 8.70
CA ILE A 239 18.39 3.71 7.66
C ILE A 239 18.67 5.09 8.20
#